data_AF-A0A9P7BXK8-F1
#
_entry.id   AF-A0A9P7BXK8-F1
#
_cell.length_a   1.000
_cell.length_b   1.000
_cell.length_c   1.000
_cell.angle_alpha   90.00
_cell.angle_beta   90.00
_cell.angle_gamma   90.00
#
_symmetry.space_group_name_H-M   'P 1'
#
loop_
_entity.id
_entity.type
_entity.pdbx_description
1 polymer ?
#
loop_
_entity_poly.entity_id
_entity_poly.type
_entity_poly.pdbx_seq_one_letter_code
_entity_poly.pdbx_strand_id
1 'polypeptide(L)'
;MLSSKLYSSIARTGVRYSHHAATTKSVPSPRGNIQDVESFLKSIGRNCEDFASKFENWEQLFTTNSRVMKNDMGIDTKARKYILSWTERYRKGVQPYAISLPKKK
;
A
#
# COMPACT_ATOMS: atom_id res chain seq x y z
N MET A 1 61.76 -4.23 -0.33
CA MET A 1 61.08 -2.93 -0.45
C MET A 1 59.61 -3.18 -0.77
N LEU A 2 58.71 -3.07 0.22
CA LEU A 2 57.27 -3.26 0.02
C LEU A 2 56.58 -1.89 0.14
N SER A 3 56.09 -1.37 -0.98
CA SER A 3 55.37 -0.11 -1.07
C SER A 3 53.89 -0.35 -0.77
N SER A 4 53.38 0.20 0.34
CA SER A 4 51.96 0.20 0.68
C SER A 4 51.24 1.30 -0.09
N LYS A 5 50.27 0.93 -0.94
CA LYS A 5 49.36 1.88 -1.59
C LYS A 5 48.22 2.21 -0.61
N LEU A 6 48.16 3.47 -0.17
CA LEU A 6 47.03 3.99 0.60
C LEU A 6 45.85 4.25 -0.34
N TYR A 7 44.78 3.47 -0.20
CA TYR A 7 43.51 3.76 -0.88
C TYR A 7 42.68 4.70 0.00
N SER A 8 42.45 5.92 -0.49
CA SER A 8 41.51 6.86 0.10
C SER A 8 40.07 6.36 -0.14
N SER A 9 39.38 5.98 0.93
CA SER A 9 37.96 5.66 0.90
C SER A 9 37.15 6.95 1.04
N ILE A 10 36.58 7.43 -0.06
CA ILE A 10 35.63 8.55 -0.03
C ILE A 10 34.30 8.02 0.51
N ALA A 11 34.00 8.33 1.77
CA ALA A 11 32.70 8.04 2.38
C ALA A 11 31.62 8.88 1.68
N ARG A 12 30.73 8.24 0.93
CA ARG A 12 29.56 8.89 0.32
C ARG A 12 28.50 9.05 1.40
N THR A 13 28.37 10.25 1.96
CA THR A 13 27.28 10.56 2.88
C THR A 13 25.96 10.59 2.10
N GLY A 14 25.20 9.51 2.15
CA GLY A 14 23.86 9.44 1.56
C GLY A 14 22.87 10.24 2.38
N VAL A 15 22.51 11.45 1.94
CA VAL A 15 21.45 12.25 2.56
C VAL A 15 20.09 11.69 2.13
N ARG A 16 19.22 11.35 3.09
CA ARG A 16 17.82 10.99 2.85
C ARG A 16 16.91 12.13 3.28
N TYR A 17 16.06 12.62 2.38
CA TYR A 17 15.04 13.61 2.70
C TYR A 17 13.86 12.96 3.45
N SER A 18 13.38 13.64 4.48
CA SER A 18 12.19 13.22 5.23
C SER A 18 10.92 13.50 4.40
N HIS A 19 10.23 12.47 3.94
CA HIS A 19 8.90 12.59 3.31
C HIS A 19 7.76 12.82 4.33
N HIS A 20 8.07 13.31 5.54
CA HIS A 20 7.13 13.47 6.64
C HIS A 20 6.38 14.81 6.57
N ALA A 21 5.56 14.97 5.53
CA ALA A 21 4.39 15.83 5.62
C ALA A 21 3.17 14.90 5.55
N ALA A 22 2.85 14.25 6.66
CA ALA A 22 1.69 13.37 6.75
C ALA A 22 0.43 14.23 6.93
N THR A 23 -0.11 14.73 5.82
CA THR A 23 -1.49 15.21 5.83
C THR A 23 -2.40 14.01 6.10
N THR A 24 -3.27 14.12 7.11
CA THR A 24 -4.28 13.11 7.37
C THR A 24 -5.17 13.01 6.14
N LYS A 25 -5.12 11.86 5.46
CA LYS A 25 -5.88 11.67 4.23
C LYS A 25 -7.35 11.49 4.59
N SER A 26 -8.23 12.24 3.93
CA SER A 26 -9.67 12.10 4.15
C SER A 26 -10.15 10.68 3.85
N VAL A 27 -11.18 10.27 4.59
CA VAL A 27 -11.94 9.05 4.35
C VAL A 27 -13.06 9.40 3.37
N PRO A 28 -13.00 8.93 2.11
CA PRO A 28 -14.05 9.21 1.14
C PRO A 28 -15.33 8.43 1.51
N SER A 29 -16.50 9.01 1.32
CA SER A 29 -17.76 8.28 1.47
C SER A 29 -17.85 7.12 0.46
N PRO A 30 -18.50 5.99 0.79
CA PRO A 30 -18.84 4.95 -0.18
C PRO A 30 -19.68 5.51 -1.34
N ARG A 31 -19.54 4.96 -2.54
CA ARG A 31 -20.14 5.48 -3.78
C ARG A 31 -20.47 4.35 -4.76
N GLY A 32 -21.58 4.50 -5.48
CA GLY A 32 -22.04 3.55 -6.48
C GLY A 32 -22.40 2.20 -5.84
N ASN A 33 -21.86 1.12 -6.40
CA ASN A 33 -22.12 -0.24 -5.92
C ASN A 33 -21.23 -0.65 -4.73
N ILE A 34 -20.31 0.23 -4.30
CA ILE A 34 -19.41 -0.01 -3.18
C ILE A 34 -20.08 0.57 -1.94
N GLN A 35 -20.63 -0.27 -1.07
CA GLN A 35 -21.25 0.16 0.19
C GLN A 35 -20.44 -0.24 1.43
N ASP A 36 -19.65 -1.30 1.33
CA ASP A 36 -18.87 -1.87 2.42
C ASP A 36 -17.43 -2.23 1.99
N VAL A 37 -16.64 -2.68 2.97
CA VAL A 37 -15.24 -3.09 2.76
C VAL A 37 -15.15 -4.32 1.85
N GLU A 38 -16.03 -5.30 2.05
CA GLU A 38 -16.03 -6.54 1.28
C GLU A 38 -16.30 -6.27 -0.20
N SER A 39 -17.32 -5.46 -0.53
CA SER A 39 -17.61 -5.08 -1.92
C SER A 39 -16.43 -4.35 -2.56
N PHE A 40 -15.72 -3.52 -1.80
CA PHE A 40 -14.53 -2.82 -2.30
C PHE A 40 -13.39 -3.79 -2.62
N LEU A 41 -13.03 -4.66 -1.66
CA LEU A 41 -11.93 -5.60 -1.82
C LEU A 41 -12.22 -6.65 -2.91
N LYS A 42 -13.48 -7.08 -3.02
CA LYS A 42 -13.93 -7.96 -4.11
C LYS A 42 -13.85 -7.27 -5.47
N SER A 43 -14.24 -6.00 -5.54
CA SER A 43 -14.24 -5.23 -6.81
C SER A 43 -12.84 -5.01 -7.36
N ILE A 44 -11.82 -4.81 -6.51
CA ILE A 44 -10.43 -4.67 -6.96
C ILE A 44 -9.78 -6.01 -7.33
N GLY A 45 -10.36 -7.13 -6.89
CA GLY A 45 -9.92 -8.49 -7.15
C GLY A 45 -8.55 -8.84 -6.56
N ARG A 46 -7.87 -9.81 -7.19
CA ARG A 46 -6.58 -10.38 -6.72
C ARG A 46 -6.66 -11.04 -5.34
N ASN A 47 -7.79 -11.68 -5.06
CA ASN A 47 -8.07 -12.37 -3.79
C ASN A 47 -7.91 -11.41 -2.60
N CYS A 48 -8.30 -10.15 -2.77
CA CYS A 48 -8.26 -9.18 -1.69
C CYS A 48 -9.44 -9.34 -0.73
N GLU A 49 -10.53 -9.93 -1.21
CA GLU A 49 -11.72 -10.31 -0.45
C GLU A 49 -11.38 -11.23 0.75
N ASP A 50 -10.35 -12.08 0.64
CA ASP A 50 -9.88 -12.95 1.73
C ASP A 50 -9.44 -12.17 2.98
N PHE A 51 -9.07 -10.90 2.82
CA PHE A 51 -8.66 -10.01 3.90
C PHE A 51 -9.79 -9.12 4.42
N ALA A 52 -11.02 -9.23 3.89
CA ALA A 52 -12.13 -8.37 4.30
C ALA A 52 -12.44 -8.47 5.80
N SER A 53 -12.38 -9.68 6.36
CA SER A 53 -12.58 -9.93 7.79
C SER A 53 -11.54 -9.29 8.72
N LYS A 54 -10.41 -8.80 8.18
CA LYS A 54 -9.37 -8.11 8.95
C LYS A 54 -9.65 -6.63 9.17
N PHE A 55 -10.64 -6.08 8.46
CA PHE A 55 -11.07 -4.70 8.58
C PHE A 55 -12.48 -4.67 9.18
N GLU A 56 -12.64 -3.95 10.29
CA GLU A 56 -13.92 -3.86 11.00
C GLU A 56 -14.89 -2.93 10.27
N ASN A 57 -14.39 -1.85 9.68
CA ASN A 57 -15.21 -0.84 9.05
C ASN A 57 -14.49 -0.10 7.91
N TRP A 58 -15.28 0.67 7.17
CA TRP A 58 -14.83 1.47 6.03
C TRP A 58 -13.73 2.48 6.42
N GLU A 59 -13.87 3.12 7.57
CA GLU A 59 -12.90 4.11 8.04
C GLU A 59 -11.53 3.48 8.31
N GLN A 60 -11.50 2.29 8.93
CA GLN A 60 -10.29 1.53 9.16
C GLN A 60 -9.58 1.18 7.84
N LEU A 61 -10.30 0.77 6.79
CA LEU A 61 -9.71 0.47 5.48
C LEU A 61 -8.92 1.67 4.93
N PHE A 62 -9.43 2.89 5.08
CA PHE A 62 -8.79 4.10 4.54
C PHE A 62 -7.71 4.67 5.46
N THR A 63 -7.83 4.48 6.77
CA THR A 63 -6.90 5.05 7.75
C THR A 63 -5.72 4.12 8.06
N THR A 64 -5.88 2.81 7.87
CA THR A 64 -4.84 1.83 8.22
C THR A 64 -3.57 2.03 7.40
N ASN A 65 -2.43 2.00 8.09
CA ASN A 65 -1.12 2.13 7.48
C ASN A 65 -0.50 0.77 7.10
N SER A 66 0.53 0.82 6.27
CA SER A 66 1.20 -0.39 5.78
C SER A 66 1.86 -1.25 6.87
N ARG A 67 2.25 -0.65 8.00
CA ARG A 67 2.90 -1.33 9.13
C ARG A 67 1.89 -2.14 9.94
N VAL A 68 0.74 -1.56 10.25
CA VAL A 68 -0.38 -2.21 10.96
C VAL A 68 -0.91 -3.39 10.14
N MET A 69 -1.13 -3.18 8.83
CA MET A 69 -1.52 -4.28 7.93
C MET A 69 -0.54 -5.46 7.93
N LYS A 70 0.76 -5.20 8.14
CA LYS A 70 1.77 -6.25 8.23
C LYS A 70 1.77 -6.92 9.61
N ASN A 71 1.92 -6.11 10.65
CA ASN A 71 2.24 -6.60 11.99
C ASN A 71 1.00 -7.16 12.70
N ASP A 72 -0.15 -6.51 12.54
CA ASP A 72 -1.33 -6.77 13.35
C ASP A 72 -2.38 -7.57 12.56
N MET A 73 -2.45 -7.35 11.24
CA MET A 73 -3.43 -8.02 10.37
C MET A 73 -2.87 -9.24 9.61
N GLY A 74 -1.54 -9.39 9.53
CA GLY A 74 -0.89 -10.49 8.81
C GLY A 74 -1.06 -10.47 7.28
N ILE A 75 -1.35 -9.30 6.69
CA ILE A 75 -1.58 -9.18 5.24
C ILE A 75 -0.24 -9.24 4.50
N ASP A 76 -0.16 -10.00 3.40
CA ASP A 76 1.06 -10.10 2.60
C ASP A 76 1.43 -8.75 1.94
N THR A 77 2.72 -8.58 1.64
CA THR A 77 3.28 -7.40 1.00
C THR A 77 2.63 -7.07 -0.33
N LYS A 78 2.30 -8.07 -1.16
CA LYS A 78 1.66 -7.83 -2.47
C LYS A 78 0.25 -7.29 -2.31
N ALA A 79 -0.55 -7.93 -1.45
CA ALA A 79 -1.93 -7.53 -1.16
C ALA A 79 -1.98 -6.13 -0.56
N ARG A 80 -1.18 -5.87 0.47
CA ARG A 80 -1.12 -4.55 1.12
C ARG A 80 -0.79 -3.41 0.17
N LYS A 81 0.26 -3.57 -0.65
CA LYS A 81 0.65 -2.52 -1.63
C LYS A 81 -0.49 -2.26 -2.62
N TYR A 82 -1.19 -3.31 -3.03
CA TYR A 82 -2.30 -3.23 -3.96
C TYR A 82 -3.52 -2.53 -3.35
N ILE A 83 -3.93 -2.93 -2.14
CA ILE A 83 -5.03 -2.30 -1.38
C ILE A 83 -4.75 -0.81 -1.18
N LEU A 84 -3.55 -0.43 -0.69
CA LEU A 84 -3.20 0.97 -0.45
C LEU A 84 -3.15 1.81 -1.73
N SER A 85 -2.73 1.22 -2.85
CA SER A 85 -2.81 1.88 -4.16
C SER A 85 -4.27 2.13 -4.55
N TRP A 86 -5.15 1.18 -4.30
CA TRP A 86 -6.56 1.31 -4.64
C TRP A 86 -7.32 2.27 -3.74
N THR A 87 -7.03 2.31 -2.43
CA THR A 87 -7.63 3.33 -1.54
C THR A 87 -7.23 4.74 -1.98
N GLU A 88 -5.99 4.94 -2.42
CA GLU A 88 -5.55 6.21 -3.00
C GLU A 88 -6.26 6.54 -4.33
N ARG A 89 -6.42 5.56 -5.23
CA ARG A 89 -7.19 5.75 -6.47
C ARG A 89 -8.65 6.12 -6.18
N TYR A 90 -9.24 5.48 -5.18
CA TYR A 90 -10.61 5.75 -4.76
C TYR A 90 -10.79 7.16 -4.19
N ARG A 91 -9.82 7.64 -3.40
CA ARG A 91 -9.78 9.05 -2.95
C ARG A 91 -9.78 10.04 -4.11
N LYS A 92 -9.10 9.68 -5.22
CA LYS A 92 -9.03 10.48 -6.45
C LYS A 92 -10.26 10.34 -7.35
N GLY A 93 -11.31 9.64 -6.91
CA GLY A 93 -12.55 9.47 -7.67
C GLY A 93 -12.54 8.33 -8.69
N VAL A 94 -11.48 7.52 -8.74
CA VAL A 94 -11.42 6.35 -9.64
C VAL A 94 -12.27 5.23 -9.06
N GLN A 95 -13.18 4.67 -9.86
CA GLN A 95 -14.02 3.56 -9.44
C GLN A 95 -13.21 2.23 -9.40
N PRO A 96 -13.42 1.39 -8.37
CA PRO A 96 -12.75 0.10 -8.26
C PRO A 96 -13.14 -0.85 -9.39
N TYR A 97 -12.16 -1.54 -9.96
CA TYR A 97 -12.37 -2.61 -10.94
C TYR A 97 -11.23 -3.61 -10.87
N ALA A 98 -11.47 -4.84 -11.33
CA ALA A 98 -10.46 -5.89 -11.31
C ALA A 98 -9.43 -5.66 -12.42
N ILE A 99 -8.17 -5.38 -12.04
CA ILE A 99 -7.05 -5.34 -12.99
C ILE A 99 -6.55 -6.76 -13.21
N SER A 100 -6.81 -7.31 -14.40
CA SER A 100 -6.34 -8.64 -14.80
C SER A 100 -4.82 -8.71 -14.78
N LEU A 101 -4.29 -9.87 -14.39
CA LEU A 101 -2.87 -10.16 -14.51
C LEU A 101 -2.57 -10.56 -15.96
N PRO A 102 -1.41 -10.17 -16.51
CA PRO A 102 -0.99 -10.68 -17.80
C PRO A 102 -0.91 -12.21 -17.72
N LYS A 103 -1.51 -12.90 -18.70
CA LYS A 103 -1.36 -14.36 -18.82
C LYS A 103 0.12 -14.65 -19.06
N LYS A 104 0.72 -15.48 -18.20
CA LYS A 104 2.07 -15.99 -18.44
C LYS A 104 2.01 -16.84 -19.70
N LYS A 105 2.82 -16.49 -20.70
CA LYS A 105 3.01 -17.30 -21.91
C LYS A 105 3.69 -18.61 -21.56
#